data_AF-A0A7Y2ELP5-F1
#
_entry.id   AF-A0A7Y2ELP5-F1
#
_cell.length_a   1.000
_cell.length_b   1.000
_cell.length_c   1.000
_cell.angle_alpha   90.00
_cell.angle_beta   90.00
_cell.angle_gamma   90.00
#
_symmetry.space_group_name_H-M   'P 1'
#
loop_
_entity.id
_entity.type
_entity.pdbx_description
1 polymer ?
#
loop_
_entity_poly.entity_id
_entity_poly.type
_entity_poly.pdbx_seq_one_letter_code
_entity_poly.pdbx_strand_id
1 'polypeptide(L)' 'MQIPSEVPKPDNNTPLDFSNPFEVIVYIVIPIALLILYILLRKRRRAKNKSIENIQN' A
#
# COMPACT_ATOMS: atom_id res chain seq x y z
N MET A 1 20.40 -28.38 -28.82
CA MET A 1 20.38 -26.97 -28.38
C MET A 1 20.36 -26.97 -26.86
N GLN A 2 21.29 -26.28 -26.22
CA GLN A 2 21.39 -26.19 -24.76
C GLN A 2 20.84 -24.83 -24.33
N ILE A 3 19.79 -24.83 -23.52
CA ILE A 3 19.24 -23.60 -22.92
C ILE A 3 19.92 -23.48 -21.55
N PRO A 4 20.65 -22.39 -21.28
CA PRO A 4 21.29 -22.21 -19.98
C PRO A 4 20.21 -22.22 -18.88
N SER A 5 20.29 -23.20 -17.98
CA SER A 5 19.33 -23.41 -16.89
C SER A 5 19.37 -22.32 -15.82
N GLU A 6 20.38 -21.47 -15.85
CA GLU A 6 20.68 -20.48 -14.83
C GLU A 6 20.13 -19.08 -15.15
N VAL A 7 19.59 -18.89 -16.35
CA VAL A 7 18.93 -17.62 -16.71
C VAL A 7 17.52 -17.64 -16.13
N PRO A 8 17.15 -16.68 -15.25
CA PRO A 8 15.78 -16.56 -14.77
C PRO A 8 14.85 -16.45 -15.98
N LYS A 9 14.03 -17.48 -16.19
CA LYS A 9 13.02 -17.46 -17.25
C LYS A 9 12.00 -16.39 -16.87
N PRO A 10 11.53 -15.56 -17.82
CA PRO A 10 10.51 -14.55 -17.56
C PRO A 10 9.22 -15.13 -16.97
N ASP A 11 9.01 -16.44 -17.16
CA ASP A 11 7.87 -17.21 -16.68
C ASP A 11 7.98 -17.63 -15.20
N ASN A 12 9.06 -17.30 -14.49
CA ASN A 12 9.21 -17.59 -13.06
C ASN A 12 8.54 -16.52 -12.17
N ASN A 13 7.40 -16.00 -12.63
CA ASN A 13 6.52 -15.12 -11.87
C ASN A 13 5.29 -15.91 -11.45
N THR A 14 5.33 -16.46 -10.24
CA THR A 14 4.14 -17.11 -9.66
C THR A 14 3.02 -16.07 -9.55
N PRO A 15 1.80 -16.38 -10.03
CA PRO A 15 0.67 -15.47 -9.91
C PRO A 15 0.34 -15.25 -8.44
N LEU A 16 -0.21 -14.07 -8.13
CA LEU A 16 -0.72 -13.78 -6.79
C LEU A 16 -1.88 -14.74 -6.48
N ASP A 17 -1.80 -15.44 -5.35
CA ASP A 17 -2.85 -16.35 -4.89
C ASP A 17 -3.82 -15.62 -3.95
N PHE A 18 -4.99 -15.27 -4.48
CA PHE A 18 -6.05 -14.64 -3.69
C PHE A 18 -6.77 -15.60 -2.72
N SER A 19 -6.51 -16.91 -2.79
CA SER A 19 -7.01 -17.88 -1.82
C SER A 19 -6.13 -17.93 -0.56
N ASN A 20 -4.88 -17.45 -0.67
CA ASN A 20 -3.97 -17.35 0.46
C ASN A 20 -4.25 -16.05 1.25
N PRO A 21 -4.78 -16.13 2.48
CA PRO A 21 -5.13 -14.94 3.25
C PRO A 21 -3.91 -14.04 3.54
N PHE A 22 -2.71 -14.62 3.64
CA PHE A 22 -1.48 -13.85 3.86
C PHE A 22 -1.15 -12.96 2.66
N GLU A 23 -1.19 -13.51 1.45
CA GLU A 23 -0.91 -12.77 0.21
C GLU A 23 -1.91 -11.63 0.00
N VAL A 24 -3.20 -11.89 0.22
CA VAL A 24 -4.25 -10.87 0.15
C VAL A 24 -3.99 -9.74 1.14
N ILE A 25 -3.65 -10.05 2.39
CA ILE A 25 -3.41 -9.03 3.42
C ILE A 25 -2.22 -8.15 3.03
N VAL A 26 -1.09 -8.77 2.67
CA VAL A 26 0.15 -8.03 2.41
C VAL A 26 0.06 -7.18 1.16
N TYR A 27 -0.46 -7.74 0.07
CA TYR A 27 -0.45 -7.07 -1.23
C TYR A 27 -1.67 -6.18 -1.50
N ILE A 28 -2.76 -6.34 -0.76
CA ILE A 28 -4.00 -5.55 -0.97
C ILE A 28 -4.38 -4.77 0.28
N VAL A 29 -4.48 -5.44 1.44
CA VAL A 29 -5.04 -4.80 2.65
C VAL A 29 -4.09 -3.75 3.22
N ILE A 30 -2.78 -4.04 3.32
CA ILE A 30 -1.79 -3.08 3.80
C ILE A 30 -1.77 -1.78 2.98
N PRO A 31 -1.66 -1.79 1.63
CA PRO A 31 -1.63 -0.55 0.87
C PRO A 31 -2.92 0.26 1.00
N ILE A 32 -4.09 -0.39 1.07
CA ILE A 32 -5.37 0.28 1.31
C ILE A 32 -5.40 0.89 2.73
N ALA A 33 -4.94 0.16 3.74
CA ALA A 33 -4.90 0.65 5.12
C ALA A 33 -3.97 1.86 5.26
N LEU A 34 -2.81 1.86 4.60
CA LEU A 34 -1.89 3.00 4.55
C LEU A 34 -2.53 4.22 3.88
N LEU A 35 -3.27 4.02 2.79
CA LEU A 35 -3.99 5.11 2.11
C LEU A 35 -5.06 5.73 3.01
N ILE A 36 -5.85 4.90 3.68
CA ILE A 36 -6.88 5.34 4.64
C ILE A 36 -6.20 6.13 5.77
N LEU A 37 -5.15 5.57 6.39
CA LEU A 37 -4.43 6.21 7.48
C LEU A 37 -3.85 7.56 7.04
N TYR A 38 -3.27 7.64 5.85
CA TYR A 38 -2.75 8.89 5.29
C TYR A 38 -3.86 9.96 5.15
N ILE A 39 -5.03 9.59 4.63
CA ILE A 39 -6.17 10.51 4.49
C ILE A 39 -6.65 10.99 5.87
N LEU A 40 -6.75 10.10 6.85
CA LEU A 40 -7.15 10.44 8.22
C LEU A 40 -6.15 11.42 8.86
N LEU A 41 -4.86 11.15 8.73
CA LEU A 41 -3.80 12.04 9.23
C LEU A 41 -3.82 13.40 8.53
N ARG A 42 -4.02 13.43 7.21
CA ARG A 42 -4.14 14.67 6.43
C ARG A 42 -5.34 15.51 6.88
N LYS A 43 -6.48 14.87 7.16
CA LYS A 43 -7.69 15.56 7.66
C LYS A 43 -7.48 16.16 9.04
N ARG A 44 -6.81 15.44 9.96
CA ARG A 44 -6.52 15.92 11.32
C ARG A 44 -5.61 17.16 11.33
N ARG A 45 -4.62 17.24 10.43
CA ARG A 45 -3.73 18.41 10.33
C ARG A 45 -4.45 19.69 9.90
N ARG A 46 -5.49 19.57 9.06
CA ARG A 46 -6.29 20.74 8.62
C ARG A 46 -7.22 21.27 9.71
N ALA A 47 -7.74 20.39 10.57
CA ALA A 47 -8.60 20.79 11.68
C ALA A 47 -7.83 21.61 12.73
N LYS A 48 -6.58 21.23 13.02
CA LYS A 48 -5.73 21.94 14.01
C LYS A 48 -5.37 23.36 13.58
N ASN A 49 -5.13 23.59 12.29
CA ASN A 49 -4.79 24.92 11.79
C ASN A 49 -6.02 25.85 11.79
N LYS A 50 -7.20 25.33 11.44
CA LYS A 50 -8.45 26.12 11.43
C LYS A 50 -8.89 26.55 12.84
N SER A 51 -8.63 25.74 13.86
CA SER A 51 -8.87 26.14 15.26
C SER A 51 -7.92 27.24 15.74
N ILE A 52 -6.69 27.31 15.22
CA ILE A 52 -5.72 28.36 15.58
C ILE A 52 -6.11 29.69 14.92
N GLU A 53 -6.53 29.68 13.64
CA GLU A 53 -7.00 30.90 12.95
C GLU A 53 -8.23 31.51 13.63
N ASN A 54 -9.20 30.70 14.05
CA ASN A 54 -10.41 31.19 14.74
C ASN A 54 -10.15 31.76 16.14
N ILE A 55 -8.98 31.53 16.74
CA ILE A 55 -8.60 32.11 18.05
C ILE A 55 -7.95 33.50 17.87
N GLN A 56 -7.42 33.82 16.69
CA GLN A 56 -6.73 35.07 16.40
C GLN A 56 -7.62 36.14 15.73
N ASN A 57 -8.92 35.89 15.56
CA ASN A 57 -9.86 36.75 14.85
C ASN A 57 -11.07 37.10 15.74
#